data_AF-A0A2E3UTP0-F1
#
_entry.id   AF-A0A2E3UTP0-F1
#
_cell.length_a   1.000
_cell.length_b   1.000
_cell.length_c   1.000
_cell.angle_alpha   90.00
_cell.angle_beta   90.00
_cell.angle_gamma   90.00
#
_symmetry.space_group_name_H-M   'P 1'
#
loop_
_entity.id
_entity.type
_entity.pdbx_description
1 polymer ?
#
loop_
_entity_poly.entity_id
_entity_poly.type
_entity_poly.pdbx_seq_one_letter_code
_entity_poly.pdbx_strand_id
1 'polypeptide(L)'
;MQINKNKLYLYLSLILFRGLLELSYTLFVVKEYQYAGFFLNFSIEQYILSWFLYFISFVFAKASIKKVSDFFLIMNICAIIAPITILYGYNFDYPFLPVLSTILFFLIIYLILKIKIPIKSQFYQIKQGKKIVVFLSSFFVILLISRAAISNVQINFDFKKVYDLRAINRKILSSGVFAYLTTWTYKIFNPILIILSLLRKKYFLSSLFIIIQIYFFAITTHKTVLVFPLIPFFLYFFLSKTKKVYSLIMLSNVAFCCTLFSYFVLDDVWLSSLFSRRAFFVPAQLTFAYFDFFSKHPKVYWSNSVLKYFLEYSYNISLTCFI
;
A
#
# COMPACT_ATOMS: atom_id res chain seq x y z
N MET A 1 25.55 13.02 -24.21
CA MET A 1 25.13 12.63 -22.84
C MET A 1 24.58 11.20 -22.89
N GLN A 2 25.41 10.17 -22.63
CA GLN A 2 24.95 8.77 -22.74
C GLN A 2 23.93 8.49 -21.62
N ILE A 3 22.65 8.40 -21.98
CA ILE A 3 21.62 7.94 -21.05
C ILE A 3 22.01 6.52 -20.62
N ASN A 4 22.24 6.33 -19.33
CA ASN A 4 22.53 5.03 -18.75
C ASN A 4 21.40 4.06 -19.15
N LYS A 5 21.71 2.96 -19.84
CA LYS A 5 20.73 1.99 -20.37
C LYS A 5 19.66 1.59 -19.34
N ASN A 6 20.04 1.45 -18.07
CA ASN A 6 19.11 1.09 -16.99
C ASN A 6 18.07 2.19 -16.67
N LYS A 7 18.43 3.47 -16.83
CA LYS A 7 17.47 4.59 -16.67
C LYS A 7 16.48 4.62 -17.84
N LEU A 8 16.95 4.35 -19.05
CA LEU A 8 16.08 4.26 -20.23
C LEU A 8 15.06 3.13 -20.07
N TYR A 9 15.49 1.93 -19.69
CA TYR A 9 14.57 0.82 -19.39
C TYR A 9 13.59 1.15 -18.27
N LEU A 10 14.03 1.89 -17.24
CA LEU A 10 13.14 2.34 -16.17
C LEU A 10 12.03 3.25 -16.70
N TYR A 11 12.37 4.27 -17.47
CA TYR A 11 11.38 5.21 -18.00
C TYR A 11 10.42 4.53 -18.96
N LEU A 12 10.91 3.64 -19.84
CA LEU A 12 10.05 2.83 -20.69
C LEU A 12 9.11 1.93 -19.87
N SER A 13 9.62 1.29 -18.82
CA SER A 13 8.80 0.44 -17.95
C SER A 13 7.70 1.21 -17.21
N LEU A 14 7.97 2.47 -16.83
CA LEU A 14 7.00 3.36 -16.18
C LEU A 14 5.93 3.86 -17.16
N ILE A 15 6.33 4.21 -18.39
CA ILE A 15 5.38 4.59 -19.44
C ILE A 15 4.46 3.41 -19.75
N LEU A 16 5.03 2.21 -19.91
CA LEU A 16 4.25 1.00 -20.15
C LEU A 16 3.33 0.68 -18.97
N PHE A 17 3.81 0.85 -17.73
CA PHE A 17 2.99 0.70 -16.53
C PHE A 17 1.77 1.62 -16.54
N ARG A 18 1.99 2.92 -16.79
CA ARG A 18 0.89 3.89 -16.88
C ARG A 18 -0.08 3.52 -18.01
N GLY A 19 0.42 3.15 -19.19
CA GLY A 19 -0.41 2.74 -20.32
C GLY A 19 -1.28 1.53 -20.01
N LEU A 20 -0.74 0.49 -19.36
CA LEU A 20 -1.53 -0.67 -18.93
C LEU A 20 -2.59 -0.30 -17.88
N LEU A 21 -2.24 0.57 -16.94
CA LEU A 21 -3.17 1.04 -15.90
C LEU A 21 -4.30 1.87 -16.51
N GLU A 22 -4.00 2.67 -17.53
CA GLU A 22 -4.93 3.47 -18.33
C GLU A 22 -5.88 2.61 -19.18
N LEU A 23 -5.35 1.57 -19.83
CA LEU A 23 -6.17 0.57 -20.52
C LEU A 23 -7.10 -0.15 -19.53
N SER A 24 -6.59 -0.49 -18.35
CA SER A 24 -7.43 -1.07 -17.29
C SER A 24 -8.50 -0.10 -16.80
N TYR A 25 -8.22 1.19 -16.74
CA TYR A 25 -9.21 2.20 -16.35
C TYR A 25 -10.36 2.25 -17.36
N THR A 26 -10.02 2.48 -18.62
CA THR A 26 -10.97 2.75 -19.70
C THR A 26 -11.78 1.52 -20.07
N LEU A 27 -11.14 0.35 -20.20
CA LEU A 27 -11.80 -0.86 -20.70
C LEU A 27 -12.52 -1.67 -19.62
N PHE A 28 -12.04 -1.59 -18.37
CA PHE A 28 -12.57 -2.39 -17.25
C PHE A 28 -13.21 -1.53 -16.16
N VAL A 29 -12.45 -0.62 -15.55
CA VAL A 29 -12.93 0.09 -14.34
C VAL A 29 -14.15 0.95 -14.62
N VAL A 30 -14.12 1.74 -15.69
CA VAL A 30 -15.26 2.61 -16.03
C VAL A 30 -16.47 1.76 -16.39
N LYS A 31 -16.30 0.76 -17.25
CA LYS A 31 -17.39 -0.10 -17.73
C LYS A 31 -18.10 -0.82 -16.58
N GLU A 32 -17.35 -1.43 -15.67
CA GLU A 32 -17.91 -2.24 -14.57
C GLU A 32 -18.29 -1.42 -13.34
N TYR A 33 -17.69 -0.22 -13.14
CA TYR A 33 -17.83 0.54 -11.89
C TYR A 33 -18.23 2.00 -12.08
N GLN A 34 -18.91 2.33 -13.18
CA GLN A 34 -19.48 3.67 -13.38
C GLN A 34 -20.41 4.08 -12.24
N TYR A 35 -21.22 3.15 -11.74
CA TYR A 35 -22.12 3.37 -10.59
C TYR A 35 -21.38 3.76 -9.29
N ALA A 36 -20.08 3.46 -9.19
CA ALA A 36 -19.24 3.78 -8.05
C ALA A 36 -18.47 5.12 -8.22
N GLY A 37 -18.83 5.92 -9.23
CA GLY A 37 -18.27 7.25 -9.46
C GLY A 37 -17.03 7.29 -10.37
N PHE A 38 -16.76 6.22 -11.13
CA PHE A 38 -15.70 6.21 -12.15
C PHE A 38 -16.28 6.59 -13.51
N PHE A 39 -16.01 7.82 -13.96
CA PHE A 39 -16.56 8.36 -15.20
C PHE A 39 -15.46 8.62 -16.24
N LEU A 40 -15.89 8.68 -17.50
CA LEU A 40 -15.10 9.16 -18.64
C LEU A 40 -15.72 10.47 -19.13
N ASN A 41 -15.18 11.58 -18.65
CA ASN A 41 -15.49 12.92 -19.17
C ASN A 41 -14.19 13.50 -19.73
N PHE A 42 -13.87 13.11 -20.96
CA PHE A 42 -12.53 13.31 -21.51
C PHE A 42 -12.29 14.76 -21.97
N SER A 43 -11.17 15.33 -21.53
CA SER A 43 -10.65 16.61 -22.02
C SER A 43 -9.19 16.45 -22.43
N ILE A 44 -8.87 16.87 -23.66
CA ILE A 44 -7.53 16.70 -24.22
C ILE A 44 -6.49 17.53 -23.45
N GLU A 45 -6.87 18.70 -22.96
CA GLU A 45 -6.00 19.59 -22.19
C GLU A 45 -5.60 18.95 -20.85
N GLN A 46 -6.57 18.42 -20.11
CA GLN A 46 -6.31 17.73 -18.84
C GLN A 46 -5.53 16.43 -19.07
N TYR A 47 -5.82 15.70 -20.14
CA TYR A 47 -5.08 14.50 -20.50
C TYR A 47 -3.60 14.79 -20.77
N ILE A 48 -3.29 15.81 -21.58
CA ILE A 48 -1.91 16.23 -21.85
C ILE A 48 -1.22 16.70 -20.54
N LEU A 49 -1.92 17.51 -19.74
CA LEU A 49 -1.38 17.96 -18.46
C LEU A 49 -1.11 16.79 -17.51
N SER A 50 -1.97 15.77 -17.49
CA SER A 50 -1.78 14.57 -16.67
C SER A 50 -0.51 13.81 -17.03
N TRP A 51 -0.18 13.70 -18.32
CA TRP A 51 1.06 13.09 -18.82
C TRP A 51 2.28 13.92 -18.42
N PHE A 52 2.20 15.24 -18.60
CA PHE A 52 3.25 16.15 -18.16
C PHE A 52 3.56 16.02 -16.66
N LEU A 53 2.53 16.03 -15.81
CA LEU A 53 2.65 15.86 -14.36
C LEU A 53 3.26 14.51 -13.97
N TYR A 54 2.91 13.44 -14.69
CA TYR A 54 3.50 12.13 -14.47
C TYR A 54 4.98 12.09 -14.87
N PHE A 55 5.38 12.73 -15.97
CA PHE A 55 6.79 12.83 -16.35
C PHE A 55 7.63 13.62 -15.35
N ILE A 56 7.06 14.66 -14.71
CA ILE A 56 7.75 15.36 -13.61
C ILE A 56 8.14 14.38 -12.49
N SER A 57 7.31 13.38 -12.20
CA SER A 57 7.60 12.39 -11.16
C SER A 57 8.82 11.52 -11.45
N PHE A 58 9.29 11.45 -12.71
CA PHE A 58 10.48 10.66 -13.08
C PHE A 58 11.77 11.22 -12.47
N VAL A 59 11.77 12.48 -12.01
CA VAL A 59 12.87 13.08 -11.25
C VAL A 59 13.13 12.32 -9.94
N PHE A 60 12.10 11.71 -9.36
CA PHE A 60 12.21 10.94 -8.12
C PHE A 60 12.76 9.52 -8.35
N ALA A 61 12.72 9.02 -9.60
CA ALA A 61 13.02 7.65 -9.94
C ALA A 61 14.54 7.40 -10.05
N LYS A 62 15.04 6.36 -9.37
CA LYS A 62 16.42 5.87 -9.51
C LYS A 62 16.44 4.49 -10.16
N ALA A 63 17.42 4.26 -11.03
CA ALA A 63 17.54 3.01 -11.79
C ALA A 63 17.89 1.76 -10.95
N SER A 64 18.40 1.94 -9.73
CA SER A 64 18.78 0.84 -8.84
C SER A 64 18.34 1.12 -7.40
N ILE A 65 17.78 0.11 -6.73
CA ILE A 65 17.49 0.16 -5.29
C ILE A 65 18.81 0.01 -4.53
N LYS A 66 19.26 1.10 -3.91
CA LYS A 66 20.40 1.09 -2.97
C LYS A 66 19.96 1.40 -1.55
N LYS A 67 18.93 2.24 -1.40
CA LYS A 67 18.34 2.64 -0.12
C LYS A 67 16.85 2.31 -0.09
N VAL A 68 16.30 2.20 1.12
CA VAL A 68 14.85 2.02 1.33
C VAL A 68 14.06 3.18 0.70
N SER A 69 14.60 4.41 0.74
CA SER A 69 13.98 5.57 0.11
C SER A 69 13.87 5.45 -1.42
N ASP A 70 14.80 4.74 -2.08
CA ASP A 70 14.73 4.54 -3.53
C ASP A 70 13.53 3.65 -3.90
N PHE A 71 13.30 2.60 -3.11
CA PHE A 71 12.13 1.72 -3.24
C PHE A 71 10.84 2.47 -2.90
N PHE A 72 10.84 3.26 -1.82
CA PHE A 72 9.68 4.07 -1.44
C PHE A 72 9.26 5.03 -2.57
N LEU A 73 10.18 5.81 -3.12
CA LEU A 73 9.85 6.78 -4.18
C LEU A 73 9.27 6.12 -5.43
N ILE A 74 9.83 4.99 -5.88
CA ILE A 74 9.29 4.32 -7.07
C ILE A 74 7.91 3.70 -6.83
N MET A 75 7.68 3.13 -5.64
CA MET A 75 6.37 2.60 -5.28
C MET A 75 5.32 3.70 -5.21
N ASN A 76 5.66 4.91 -4.75
CA ASN A 76 4.73 6.04 -4.75
C ASN A 76 4.41 6.54 -6.17
N ILE A 77 5.38 6.54 -7.10
CA ILE A 77 5.11 6.85 -8.50
C ILE A 77 4.06 5.88 -9.06
N CYS A 78 4.21 4.59 -8.81
CA CYS A 78 3.33 3.56 -9.36
C CYS A 78 1.96 3.51 -8.64
N ALA A 79 1.95 3.56 -7.31
CA ALA A 79 0.76 3.33 -6.50
C ALA A 79 -0.10 4.57 -6.26
N ILE A 80 0.47 5.78 -6.37
CA ILE A 80 -0.23 7.03 -6.03
C ILE A 80 -0.23 7.99 -7.23
N ILE A 81 0.94 8.33 -7.77
CA ILE A 81 1.04 9.35 -8.82
C ILE A 81 0.41 8.85 -10.14
N ALA A 82 0.66 7.60 -10.54
CA ALA A 82 0.07 7.04 -11.74
C ALA A 82 -1.48 7.03 -11.70
N PRO A 83 -2.15 6.43 -10.70
CA PRO A 83 -3.62 6.41 -10.70
C PRO A 83 -4.25 7.80 -10.51
N ILE A 84 -3.68 8.69 -9.69
CA ILE A 84 -4.26 10.03 -9.49
C ILE A 84 -4.17 10.89 -10.76
N THR A 85 -3.06 10.78 -11.50
CA THR A 85 -2.91 11.48 -12.78
C THR A 85 -3.80 10.87 -13.86
N ILE A 86 -4.01 9.55 -13.87
CA ILE A 86 -4.97 8.92 -14.81
C ILE A 86 -6.41 9.37 -14.51
N LEU A 87 -6.86 9.34 -13.26
CA LEU A 87 -8.21 9.82 -12.92
C LEU A 87 -8.41 11.26 -13.37
N TYR A 88 -7.46 12.14 -13.05
CA TYR A 88 -7.49 13.54 -13.50
C TYR A 88 -7.49 13.68 -15.02
N GLY A 89 -6.65 12.91 -15.74
CA GLY A 89 -6.56 13.01 -17.20
C GLY A 89 -7.80 12.53 -17.95
N TYR A 90 -8.61 11.66 -17.34
CA TYR A 90 -9.78 11.04 -17.98
C TYR A 90 -11.14 11.57 -17.51
N ASN A 91 -11.15 12.45 -16.51
CA ASN A 91 -12.38 13.02 -16.00
C ASN A 91 -12.19 14.50 -15.67
N PHE A 92 -12.80 15.33 -16.52
CA PHE A 92 -12.79 16.79 -16.44
C PHE A 92 -13.24 17.34 -15.09
N ASP A 93 -14.13 16.61 -14.41
CA ASP A 93 -14.72 17.04 -13.14
C ASP A 93 -13.72 16.96 -11.97
N TYR A 94 -12.61 16.23 -12.13
CA TYR A 94 -11.60 16.16 -11.08
C TYR A 94 -10.74 17.44 -11.06
N PRO A 95 -10.66 18.14 -9.91
CA PRO A 95 -9.90 19.36 -9.80
C PRO A 95 -8.39 19.10 -9.89
N PHE A 96 -7.63 20.11 -10.31
CA PHE A 96 -6.16 20.04 -10.39
C PHE A 96 -5.46 19.99 -9.03
N LEU A 97 -6.04 20.64 -8.00
CA LEU A 97 -5.42 20.85 -6.69
C LEU A 97 -4.95 19.55 -5.99
N PRO A 98 -5.72 18.45 -5.95
CA PRO A 98 -5.28 17.21 -5.32
C PRO A 98 -4.07 16.59 -6.02
N VAL A 99 -4.02 16.64 -7.35
CA VAL A 99 -2.87 16.15 -8.14
C VAL A 99 -1.64 16.99 -7.84
N LEU A 100 -1.76 18.32 -7.87
CA LEU A 100 -0.64 19.21 -7.56
C LEU A 100 -0.12 18.98 -6.13
N SER A 101 -1.02 18.89 -5.15
CA SER A 101 -0.66 18.71 -3.74
C SER A 101 0.11 17.41 -3.51
N THR A 102 -0.29 16.31 -4.16
CA THR A 102 0.39 15.01 -4.04
C THR A 102 1.78 15.05 -4.67
N ILE A 103 1.93 15.65 -5.85
CA ILE A 103 3.23 15.79 -6.51
C ILE A 103 4.18 16.68 -5.70
N LEU A 104 3.68 17.82 -5.20
CA LEU A 104 4.46 18.73 -4.35
C LEU A 104 4.89 18.04 -3.05
N PHE A 105 4.02 17.26 -2.41
CA PHE A 105 4.37 16.49 -1.22
C PHE A 105 5.54 15.52 -1.49
N PHE A 106 5.49 14.77 -2.58
CA PHE A 106 6.60 13.87 -2.94
C PHE A 106 7.87 14.61 -3.36
N LEU A 107 7.73 15.79 -3.97
CA LEU A 107 8.86 16.67 -4.26
C LEU A 107 9.54 17.14 -2.97
N ILE A 108 8.77 17.56 -1.97
CA ILE A 108 9.29 17.95 -0.65
C ILE A 108 10.02 16.77 0.00
N ILE A 109 9.43 15.57 0.01
CA ILE A 109 10.11 14.36 0.52
C ILE A 109 11.43 14.13 -0.22
N TYR A 110 11.42 14.21 -1.55
CA TYR A 110 12.62 14.02 -2.36
C TYR A 110 13.71 15.05 -2.05
N LEU A 111 13.34 16.31 -1.83
CA LEU A 111 14.26 17.37 -1.42
C LEU A 111 14.84 17.10 -0.03
N ILE A 112 13.99 16.75 0.95
CA ILE A 112 14.43 16.39 2.31
C ILE A 112 15.46 15.25 2.27
N LEU A 113 15.24 14.25 1.41
CA LEU A 113 16.17 13.11 1.24
C LEU A 113 17.53 13.51 0.64
N LYS A 114 17.64 14.68 0.01
CA LYS A 114 18.92 15.23 -0.51
C LYS A 114 19.65 16.08 0.52
N ILE A 115 18.96 16.61 1.53
CA ILE A 115 19.57 17.39 2.58
C ILE A 115 20.53 16.47 3.35
N LYS A 116 21.83 16.74 3.23
CA LYS A 116 22.84 16.10 4.07
C LYS A 116 22.85 16.83 5.40
N ILE A 117 22.05 16.37 6.35
CA ILE A 117 22.10 16.91 7.70
C ILE A 117 23.40 16.38 8.34
N PRO A 118 24.35 17.25 8.74
CA PRO A 118 25.57 16.84 9.43
C PRO A 118 25.21 16.49 10.88
N ILE A 119 24.40 15.45 11.08
CA ILE A 119 24.04 14.96 12.40
C ILE A 119 25.29 14.25 12.93
N LYS A 120 26.09 14.96 13.75
CA LYS A 120 27.10 14.35 14.62
C LYS A 120 26.41 13.63 15.79
N SER A 121 25.42 12.79 15.53
CA SER A 121 24.86 11.94 16.59
C SER A 121 25.64 10.65 16.61
N GLN A 122 26.34 10.42 17.72
CA GLN A 122 26.73 9.08 18.13
C GLN A 122 25.42 8.33 18.41
N PHE A 123 24.83 7.73 17.37
CA PHE A 123 23.73 6.82 17.57
C PHE A 123 24.24 5.70 18.47
N TYR A 124 23.71 5.62 19.70
CA TYR A 124 24.02 4.52 20.60
C TYR A 124 23.59 3.23 19.93
N GLN A 125 24.57 2.49 19.41
CA GLN A 125 24.31 1.18 18.84
C GLN A 125 23.98 0.24 19.98
N ILE A 126 22.71 -0.16 20.07
CA ILE A 126 22.26 -1.12 21.07
C ILE A 126 23.00 -2.45 20.82
N LYS A 127 23.86 -2.84 21.76
CA LYS A 127 24.55 -4.14 21.72
C LYS A 127 23.49 -5.23 21.60
N GLN A 128 23.68 -6.16 20.65
CA GLN A 128 22.76 -7.27 20.39
C GLN A 128 21.36 -6.88 19.86
N GLY A 129 21.19 -5.73 19.20
CA GLY A 129 19.90 -5.28 18.64
C GLY A 129 19.13 -6.33 17.83
N LYS A 130 19.81 -7.20 17.06
CA LYS A 130 19.15 -8.31 16.34
C LYS A 130 18.44 -9.30 17.28
N LYS A 131 19.04 -9.63 18.44
CA LYS A 131 18.42 -10.52 19.43
C LYS A 131 17.23 -9.84 20.08
N ILE A 132 17.33 -8.54 20.38
CA ILE A 132 16.22 -7.74 20.92
C ILE A 132 15.03 -7.74 19.96
N VAL A 133 15.27 -7.51 18.66
CA VAL A 133 14.20 -7.56 17.64
C VAL A 133 13.54 -8.93 17.58
N VAL A 134 14.31 -10.02 17.60
CA VAL A 134 13.75 -11.39 17.60
C VAL A 134 12.96 -11.65 18.89
N PHE A 135 13.49 -11.25 20.04
CA PHE A 135 12.83 -11.41 21.33
C PHE A 135 11.50 -10.65 21.37
N LEU A 136 11.52 -9.36 21.03
CA LEU A 136 10.35 -8.50 21.01
C LEU A 136 9.29 -9.02 20.03
N SER A 137 9.71 -9.41 18.82
CA SER A 137 8.79 -9.95 17.81
C SER A 137 8.16 -11.27 18.26
N SER A 138 8.97 -12.16 18.85
CA SER A 138 8.48 -13.44 19.39
C SER A 138 7.55 -13.23 20.57
N PHE A 139 7.87 -12.30 21.47
CA PHE A 139 7.02 -11.91 22.60
C PHE A 139 5.64 -11.46 22.13
N PHE A 140 5.56 -10.57 21.14
CA PHE A 140 4.27 -10.10 20.62
C PHE A 140 3.48 -11.18 19.87
N VAL A 141 4.16 -12.09 19.16
CA VAL A 141 3.54 -13.27 18.54
C VAL A 141 2.95 -14.18 19.61
N ILE A 142 3.72 -14.52 20.64
CA ILE A 142 3.28 -15.38 21.75
C ILE A 142 2.13 -14.72 22.52
N LEU A 143 2.21 -13.42 22.79
CA LEU A 143 1.16 -12.65 23.46
C LEU A 143 -0.17 -12.68 22.70
N LEU A 144 -0.13 -12.63 21.36
CA LEU A 144 -1.34 -12.72 20.56
C LEU A 144 -1.92 -14.14 20.56
N ILE A 145 -1.05 -15.16 20.47
CA ILE A 145 -1.45 -16.56 20.53
C ILE A 145 -2.09 -16.87 21.90
N SER A 146 -1.45 -16.46 23.01
CA SER A 146 -1.96 -16.70 24.36
C SER A 146 -3.28 -15.97 24.60
N ARG A 147 -3.41 -14.72 24.14
CA ARG A 147 -4.68 -13.98 24.20
C ARG A 147 -5.77 -14.72 23.44
N ALA A 148 -5.49 -15.18 22.22
CA ALA A 148 -6.45 -15.93 21.41
C ALA A 148 -6.83 -17.28 22.05
N ALA A 149 -5.93 -17.92 22.81
CA ALA A 149 -6.21 -19.17 23.51
C ALA A 149 -7.05 -18.97 24.78
N ILE A 150 -6.85 -17.87 25.51
CA ILE A 150 -7.59 -17.56 26.74
C ILE A 150 -8.97 -16.98 26.41
N SER A 151 -9.11 -16.31 25.28
CA SER A 151 -10.36 -15.71 24.85
C SER A 151 -11.14 -16.65 23.95
N ASN A 152 -12.48 -16.63 24.04
CA ASN A 152 -13.39 -17.46 23.22
C ASN A 152 -13.48 -16.95 21.78
N VAL A 153 -12.33 -16.85 21.09
CA VAL A 153 -12.25 -16.40 19.71
C VAL A 153 -12.71 -17.52 18.78
N GLN A 154 -13.61 -17.19 17.87
CA GLN A 154 -14.08 -18.14 16.88
C GLN A 154 -13.06 -18.22 15.73
N ILE A 155 -12.41 -19.37 15.59
CA ILE A 155 -11.48 -19.65 14.50
C ILE A 155 -12.29 -19.86 13.23
N ASN A 156 -11.96 -19.10 12.18
CA ASN A 156 -12.63 -19.24 10.90
C ASN A 156 -11.65 -19.18 9.72
N PHE A 157 -11.60 -20.28 8.97
CA PHE A 157 -10.84 -20.37 7.72
C PHE A 157 -11.70 -20.10 6.47
N ASP A 158 -13.02 -20.04 6.62
CA ASP A 158 -13.93 -19.80 5.50
C ASP A 158 -13.95 -18.32 5.11
N PHE A 159 -13.55 -18.04 3.86
CA PHE A 159 -13.52 -16.71 3.27
C PHE A 159 -14.90 -16.04 3.14
N LYS A 160 -15.99 -16.82 3.21
CA LYS A 160 -17.38 -16.33 3.13
C LYS A 160 -17.86 -15.76 4.47
N LYS A 161 -17.59 -16.45 5.59
CA LYS A 161 -18.00 -16.05 6.96
C LYS A 161 -17.12 -14.99 7.61
N VAL A 162 -16.24 -14.38 6.81
CA VAL A 162 -15.24 -13.42 7.28
C VAL A 162 -15.88 -12.17 7.91
N TYR A 163 -16.97 -11.66 7.35
CA TYR A 163 -17.55 -10.40 7.82
C TYR A 163 -18.34 -10.57 9.13
N ASP A 164 -19.07 -11.67 9.27
CA ASP A 164 -19.89 -11.96 10.45
C ASP A 164 -19.04 -12.12 11.71
N LEU A 165 -17.93 -12.85 11.57
CA LEU A 165 -17.03 -13.16 12.69
C LEU A 165 -16.02 -12.06 12.99
N ARG A 166 -15.78 -11.15 12.04
CA ARG A 166 -14.80 -10.06 12.22
C ARG A 166 -15.22 -9.10 13.32
N ALA A 167 -16.48 -8.69 13.35
CA ALA A 167 -16.95 -7.75 14.37
C ALA A 167 -16.81 -8.34 15.78
N ILE A 168 -17.15 -9.62 15.93
CA ILE A 168 -17.06 -10.36 17.19
C ILE A 168 -15.59 -10.51 17.62
N ASN A 169 -14.76 -11.08 16.75
CA ASN A 169 -13.35 -11.34 17.07
C ASN A 169 -12.56 -10.04 17.28
N ARG A 170 -12.92 -8.95 16.57
CA ARG A 170 -12.30 -7.63 16.78
C ARG A 170 -12.62 -7.06 18.16
N LYS A 171 -13.84 -7.21 18.67
CA LYS A 171 -14.17 -6.78 20.05
C LYS A 171 -13.37 -7.55 21.10
N ILE A 172 -13.13 -8.84 20.88
CA ILE A 172 -12.40 -9.71 21.82
C ILE A 172 -10.88 -9.46 21.77
N LEU A 173 -10.29 -9.52 20.57
CA LEU A 173 -8.84 -9.46 20.38
C LEU A 173 -8.29 -8.04 20.32
N SER A 174 -9.08 -7.09 19.80
CA SER A 174 -8.62 -5.77 19.36
C SER A 174 -9.36 -4.63 20.06
N SER A 175 -9.45 -4.68 21.39
CA SER A 175 -9.97 -3.60 22.22
C SER A 175 -8.85 -2.72 22.79
N GLY A 176 -9.08 -1.40 22.82
CA GLY A 176 -8.13 -0.42 23.35
C GLY A 176 -6.73 -0.54 22.73
N VAL A 177 -5.70 -0.63 23.58
CA VAL A 177 -4.29 -0.78 23.17
C VAL A 177 -4.04 -2.06 22.36
N PHE A 178 -4.77 -3.15 22.65
CA PHE A 178 -4.63 -4.41 21.94
C PHE A 178 -5.09 -4.34 20.49
N ALA A 179 -5.88 -3.34 20.10
CA ALA A 179 -6.21 -3.09 18.70
C ALA A 179 -4.94 -2.81 17.86
N TYR A 180 -4.04 -2.01 18.43
CA TYR A 180 -2.77 -1.66 17.80
C TYR A 180 -1.80 -2.83 17.86
N LEU A 181 -1.64 -3.44 19.06
CA LEU A 181 -0.71 -4.56 19.23
C LEU A 181 -1.08 -5.75 18.33
N THR A 182 -2.36 -6.12 18.27
CA THR A 182 -2.83 -7.20 17.38
C THR A 182 -2.46 -6.89 15.93
N THR A 183 -2.76 -5.67 15.49
CA THR A 183 -2.42 -5.22 14.14
C THR A 183 -0.92 -5.26 13.86
N TRP A 184 -0.09 -4.79 14.80
CA TRP A 184 1.36 -4.82 14.64
C TRP A 184 1.92 -6.25 14.66
N THR A 185 1.35 -7.16 15.46
CA THR A 185 1.81 -8.55 15.53
C THR A 185 1.72 -9.24 14.18
N TYR A 186 0.56 -9.21 13.52
CA TYR A 186 0.41 -9.91 12.24
C TYR A 186 0.92 -9.11 11.02
N LYS A 187 1.05 -7.77 11.10
CA LYS A 187 1.56 -6.95 9.97
C LYS A 187 3.07 -6.70 10.01
N ILE A 188 3.68 -6.72 11.20
CA ILE A 188 5.07 -6.29 11.40
C ILE A 188 5.88 -7.40 12.07
N PHE A 189 5.53 -7.78 13.30
CA PHE A 189 6.38 -8.67 14.11
C PHE A 189 6.52 -10.07 13.50
N ASN A 190 5.42 -10.71 13.09
CA ASN A 190 5.51 -12.02 12.47
C ASN A 190 6.21 -11.98 11.08
N PRO A 191 5.89 -11.03 10.16
CA PRO A 191 6.65 -10.85 8.93
C PRO A 191 8.16 -10.61 9.13
N ILE A 192 8.56 -9.91 10.21
CA ILE A 192 9.98 -9.77 10.59
C ILE A 192 10.62 -11.13 10.91
N LEU A 193 9.92 -12.00 11.65
CA LEU A 193 10.42 -13.34 11.95
C LEU A 193 10.51 -14.23 10.69
N ILE A 194 9.56 -14.08 9.76
CA ILE A 194 9.60 -14.74 8.43
C ILE A 194 10.83 -14.28 7.64
N ILE A 195 11.07 -12.98 7.49
CA ILE A 195 12.23 -12.51 6.71
C ILE A 195 13.55 -12.86 7.39
N LEU A 196 13.65 -12.77 8.72
CA LEU A 196 14.88 -13.12 9.45
C LEU A 196 15.21 -14.61 9.36
N SER A 197 14.20 -15.48 9.38
CA SER A 197 14.40 -16.92 9.19
C SER A 197 14.83 -17.26 7.76
N LEU A 198 14.24 -16.62 6.74
CA LEU A 198 14.67 -16.75 5.33
C LEU A 198 16.10 -16.27 5.11
N LEU A 199 16.47 -15.10 5.68
CA LEU A 199 17.83 -14.56 5.58
C LEU A 199 18.87 -15.49 6.24
N ARG A 200 18.49 -16.21 7.30
CA ARG A 200 19.33 -17.22 7.95
C ARG A 200 19.23 -18.61 7.30
N LYS A 201 18.53 -18.74 6.17
CA LYS A 201 18.25 -20.02 5.47
C LYS A 201 17.58 -21.09 6.36
N LYS A 202 16.89 -20.67 7.43
CA LYS A 202 16.14 -21.56 8.33
C LYS A 202 14.71 -21.73 7.80
N TYR A 203 14.58 -22.44 6.67
CA TYR A 203 13.29 -22.58 5.96
C TYR A 203 12.20 -23.22 6.81
N PHE A 204 12.55 -24.17 7.69
CA PHE A 204 11.60 -24.77 8.64
C PHE A 204 10.97 -23.72 9.56
N LEU A 205 11.77 -22.83 10.16
CA LEU A 205 11.25 -21.73 11.00
C LEU A 205 10.39 -20.76 10.19
N SER A 206 10.79 -20.46 8.95
CA SER A 206 9.99 -19.61 8.06
C SER A 206 8.61 -20.21 7.81
N SER A 207 8.56 -21.51 7.51
CA SER A 207 7.32 -22.27 7.34
C SER A 207 6.45 -22.22 8.60
N LEU A 208 7.05 -22.38 9.79
CA LEU A 208 6.34 -22.30 11.07
C LEU A 208 5.70 -20.91 11.28
N PHE A 209 6.40 -19.83 10.98
CA PHE A 209 5.84 -18.48 11.06
C PHE A 209 4.76 -18.20 10.00
N ILE A 210 4.82 -18.84 8.83
CA ILE A 210 3.74 -18.80 7.83
C ILE A 210 2.49 -19.51 8.37
N ILE A 211 2.64 -20.68 9.00
CA ILE A 211 1.52 -21.39 9.64
C ILE A 211 0.91 -20.51 10.75
N ILE A 212 1.74 -19.86 11.57
CA ILE A 212 1.27 -18.89 12.56
C ILE A 212 0.51 -17.72 11.91
N GLN A 213 0.95 -17.26 10.74
CA GLN A 213 0.25 -16.20 10.00
C GLN A 213 -1.12 -16.67 9.48
N ILE A 214 -1.23 -17.91 9.04
CA ILE A 214 -2.50 -18.53 8.65
C ILE A 214 -3.43 -18.65 9.86
N TYR A 215 -2.89 -19.02 11.02
CA TYR A 215 -3.62 -18.99 12.29
C TYR A 215 -4.09 -17.56 12.64
N PHE A 216 -3.24 -16.54 12.48
CA PHE A 216 -3.63 -15.14 12.69
C PHE A 216 -4.75 -14.70 11.76
N PHE A 217 -4.76 -15.15 10.51
CA PHE A 217 -5.89 -14.94 9.61
C PHE A 217 -7.17 -15.57 10.17
N ALA A 218 -7.09 -16.78 10.70
CA ALA A 218 -8.25 -17.52 11.19
C ALA A 218 -8.90 -16.86 12.41
N ILE A 219 -8.09 -16.32 13.33
CA ILE A 219 -8.59 -15.65 14.54
C ILE A 219 -9.02 -14.20 14.29
N THR A 220 -8.35 -13.46 13.39
CA THR A 220 -8.68 -12.05 13.13
C THR A 220 -9.68 -11.85 12.00
N THR A 221 -9.92 -12.88 11.16
CA THR A 221 -10.81 -12.85 10.00
C THR A 221 -10.58 -11.62 9.10
N HIS A 222 -9.32 -11.31 8.84
CA HIS A 222 -8.90 -10.24 7.92
C HIS A 222 -8.09 -10.82 6.75
N LYS A 223 -8.65 -10.80 5.53
CA LYS A 223 -8.01 -11.35 4.32
C LYS A 223 -6.60 -10.78 4.05
N THR A 224 -6.37 -9.53 4.44
CA THR A 224 -5.07 -8.86 4.30
C THR A 224 -3.96 -9.53 5.10
N VAL A 225 -4.28 -10.26 6.18
CA VAL A 225 -3.32 -10.99 7.02
C VAL A 225 -2.53 -12.01 6.19
N LEU A 226 -3.18 -12.67 5.23
CA LEU A 226 -2.55 -13.65 4.34
C LEU A 226 -1.63 -13.02 3.29
N VAL A 227 -1.78 -11.71 3.02
CA VAL A 227 -0.94 -10.99 2.05
C VAL A 227 0.40 -10.57 2.67
N PHE A 228 0.42 -10.23 3.96
CA PHE A 228 1.65 -9.80 4.66
C PHE A 228 2.84 -10.77 4.64
N PRO A 229 2.69 -12.12 4.72
CA PRO A 229 3.82 -13.04 4.60
C PRO A 229 4.35 -13.15 3.16
N LEU A 230 3.54 -12.84 2.15
CA LEU A 230 3.98 -12.86 0.75
C LEU A 230 4.97 -11.73 0.45
N ILE A 231 4.83 -10.58 1.12
CA ILE A 231 5.71 -9.42 0.94
C ILE A 231 7.19 -9.74 1.26
N PRO A 232 7.56 -10.24 2.47
CA PRO A 232 8.95 -10.57 2.77
C PRO A 232 9.49 -11.70 1.88
N PHE A 233 8.65 -12.69 1.52
CA PHE A 233 9.03 -13.73 0.59
C PHE A 233 9.38 -13.13 -0.78
N PHE A 234 8.45 -12.38 -1.37
CA PHE A 234 8.64 -11.67 -2.63
C PHE A 234 9.90 -10.81 -2.62
N LEU A 235 10.10 -9.99 -1.58
CA LEU A 235 11.28 -9.14 -1.45
C LEU A 235 12.58 -9.95 -1.33
N TYR A 236 12.60 -11.05 -0.57
CA TYR A 236 13.77 -11.92 -0.44
C TYR A 236 14.17 -12.53 -1.78
N PHE A 237 13.23 -13.12 -2.51
CA PHE A 237 13.50 -13.73 -3.82
C PHE A 237 13.83 -12.68 -4.88
N PHE A 238 13.10 -11.57 -4.92
CA PHE A 238 13.32 -10.55 -5.94
C PHE A 238 14.66 -9.83 -5.75
N LEU A 239 14.93 -9.32 -4.54
CA LEU A 239 16.15 -8.55 -4.26
C LEU A 239 17.42 -9.41 -4.21
N SER A 240 17.29 -10.73 -4.02
CA SER A 240 18.43 -11.66 -4.15
C SER A 240 18.84 -11.88 -5.61
N LYS A 241 17.93 -11.67 -6.58
CA LYS A 241 18.22 -11.83 -8.01
C LYS A 241 18.64 -10.52 -8.68
N THR A 242 17.91 -9.42 -8.42
CA THR A 242 18.21 -8.14 -9.06
C THR A 242 17.94 -6.95 -8.13
N LYS A 243 18.79 -5.92 -8.22
CA LYS A 243 18.57 -4.62 -7.56
C LYS A 243 18.12 -3.53 -8.55
N LYS A 244 17.87 -3.91 -9.80
CA LYS A 244 17.45 -3.01 -10.87
C LYS A 244 15.97 -2.69 -10.67
N VAL A 245 15.58 -1.43 -10.81
CA VAL A 245 14.21 -1.01 -10.51
C VAL A 245 13.24 -1.36 -11.63
N TYR A 246 13.71 -1.26 -12.88
CA TYR A 246 12.86 -1.58 -14.04
C TYR A 246 12.36 -3.03 -14.03
N SER A 247 13.10 -3.98 -13.45
CA SER A 247 12.64 -5.38 -13.35
C SER A 247 11.45 -5.54 -12.41
N LEU A 248 11.36 -4.69 -11.36
CA LEU A 248 10.24 -4.70 -10.44
C LEU A 248 8.98 -4.16 -11.11
N ILE A 249 9.13 -3.07 -11.85
CA ILE A 249 8.02 -2.46 -12.61
C ILE A 249 7.59 -3.38 -13.75
N MET A 250 8.53 -4.03 -14.44
CA MET A 250 8.20 -4.98 -15.48
C MET A 250 7.40 -6.17 -14.93
N LEU A 251 7.71 -6.63 -13.72
CA LEU A 251 6.92 -7.66 -13.07
C LEU A 251 5.50 -7.17 -12.73
N SER A 252 5.35 -5.91 -12.26
CA SER A 252 4.00 -5.34 -12.10
C SER A 252 3.26 -5.20 -13.44
N ASN A 253 3.96 -4.87 -14.52
CA ASN A 253 3.36 -4.80 -15.86
C ASN A 253 2.86 -6.17 -16.31
N VAL A 254 3.65 -7.23 -16.08
CA VAL A 254 3.21 -8.61 -16.34
C VAL A 254 1.97 -8.95 -15.52
N ALA A 255 1.94 -8.58 -14.23
CA ALA A 255 0.76 -8.79 -13.39
C ALA A 255 -0.48 -8.05 -13.94
N PHE A 256 -0.33 -6.81 -14.43
CA PHE A 256 -1.41 -6.08 -15.07
C PHE A 256 -1.88 -6.73 -16.38
N CYS A 257 -0.95 -7.21 -17.21
CA CYS A 257 -1.30 -7.98 -18.41
C CYS A 257 -2.09 -9.23 -18.04
N CYS A 258 -1.69 -9.95 -16.99
CA CYS A 258 -2.42 -11.13 -16.50
C CYS A 258 -3.83 -10.78 -16.03
N THR A 259 -4.03 -9.65 -15.34
CA THR A 259 -5.37 -9.22 -14.91
C THR A 259 -6.25 -8.80 -16.09
N LEU A 260 -5.70 -8.10 -17.07
CA LEU A 260 -6.45 -7.75 -18.28
C LEU A 260 -6.80 -8.99 -19.09
N PHE A 261 -5.87 -9.92 -19.22
CA PHE A 261 -6.10 -11.21 -19.87
C PHE A 261 -7.20 -12.01 -19.15
N SER A 262 -7.17 -12.09 -17.81
CA SER A 262 -8.22 -12.80 -17.07
C SER A 262 -9.59 -12.16 -17.25
N TYR A 263 -9.68 -10.84 -17.36
CA TYR A 263 -10.94 -10.16 -17.63
C TYR A 263 -11.47 -10.44 -19.04
N PHE A 264 -10.64 -10.33 -20.08
CA PHE A 264 -11.11 -10.47 -21.46
C PHE A 264 -11.29 -11.91 -21.93
N VAL A 265 -10.56 -12.87 -21.34
CA VAL A 265 -10.55 -14.27 -21.80
C VAL A 265 -11.32 -15.18 -20.86
N LEU A 266 -11.32 -14.89 -19.56
CA LEU A 266 -11.99 -15.73 -18.55
C LEU A 266 -13.23 -15.06 -17.96
N ASP A 267 -13.59 -13.87 -18.45
CA ASP A 267 -14.66 -13.02 -17.90
C ASP A 267 -14.52 -12.79 -16.38
N ASP A 268 -13.29 -12.84 -15.85
CA ASP A 268 -13.03 -12.68 -14.41
C ASP A 268 -12.94 -11.20 -14.01
N VAL A 269 -14.03 -10.71 -13.44
CA VAL A 269 -14.12 -9.36 -12.86
C VAL A 269 -13.39 -9.26 -11.53
N TRP A 270 -13.24 -10.36 -10.78
CA TRP A 270 -12.78 -10.33 -9.40
C TRP A 270 -11.30 -9.95 -9.28
N LEU A 271 -10.42 -10.62 -10.04
CA LEU A 271 -8.99 -10.31 -10.05
C LEU A 271 -8.71 -8.86 -10.50
N SER A 272 -9.34 -8.44 -11.59
CA SER A 272 -9.20 -7.07 -12.12
C SER A 272 -9.74 -6.01 -11.18
N SER A 273 -10.83 -6.30 -10.46
CA SER A 273 -11.38 -5.41 -9.43
C SER A 273 -10.45 -5.25 -8.23
N LEU A 274 -9.84 -6.35 -7.78
CA LEU A 274 -8.91 -6.32 -6.66
C LEU A 274 -7.62 -5.57 -7.01
N PHE A 275 -7.05 -5.86 -8.17
CA PHE A 275 -5.77 -5.29 -8.56
C PHE A 275 -5.94 -3.85 -9.05
N SER A 276 -6.67 -3.62 -10.15
CA SER A 276 -6.76 -2.30 -10.76
C SER A 276 -7.59 -1.33 -9.91
N ARG A 277 -8.85 -1.68 -9.62
CA ARG A 277 -9.75 -0.76 -8.90
C ARG A 277 -9.30 -0.58 -7.45
N ARG A 278 -9.21 -1.65 -6.66
CA ARG A 278 -9.00 -1.50 -5.20
C ARG A 278 -7.58 -1.11 -4.82
N ALA A 279 -6.55 -1.61 -5.52
CA ALA A 279 -5.17 -1.30 -5.14
C ALA A 279 -4.72 0.09 -5.64
N PHE A 280 -5.23 0.57 -6.78
CA PHE A 280 -4.77 1.82 -7.41
C PHE A 280 -5.84 2.91 -7.48
N PHE A 281 -7.00 2.65 -8.10
CA PHE A 281 -7.97 3.72 -8.39
C PHE A 281 -8.80 4.16 -7.20
N VAL A 282 -9.19 3.26 -6.30
CA VAL A 282 -9.96 3.62 -5.09
C VAL A 282 -9.18 4.57 -4.20
N PRO A 283 -7.89 4.33 -3.86
CA PRO A 283 -7.09 5.31 -3.12
C PRO A 283 -7.00 6.69 -3.81
N ALA A 284 -6.88 6.71 -5.14
CA ALA A 284 -6.84 7.97 -5.90
C ALA A 284 -8.20 8.71 -5.85
N GLN A 285 -9.31 7.99 -6.05
CA GLN A 285 -10.66 8.54 -5.93
C GLN A 285 -10.93 9.09 -4.52
N LEU A 286 -10.52 8.36 -3.48
CA LEU A 286 -10.62 8.81 -2.09
C LEU A 286 -9.82 10.08 -1.83
N THR A 287 -8.70 10.27 -2.54
CA THR A 287 -7.93 11.52 -2.45
C THR A 287 -8.74 12.69 -3.00
N PHE A 288 -9.39 12.54 -4.16
CA PHE A 288 -10.28 13.57 -4.69
C PHE A 288 -11.48 13.84 -3.77
N ALA A 289 -12.13 12.77 -3.27
CA ALA A 289 -13.26 12.89 -2.35
C ALA A 289 -12.88 13.62 -1.05
N TYR A 290 -11.68 13.33 -0.50
CA TYR A 290 -11.16 14.02 0.67
C TYR A 290 -11.03 15.53 0.41
N PHE A 291 -10.44 15.92 -0.71
CA PHE A 291 -10.24 17.33 -1.05
C PHE A 291 -11.57 18.05 -1.32
N ASP A 292 -12.50 17.42 -2.04
CA ASP A 292 -13.80 18.04 -2.30
C ASP A 292 -14.57 18.28 -0.99
N PHE A 293 -14.63 17.27 -0.11
CA PHE A 293 -15.31 17.38 1.18
C PHE A 293 -14.67 18.45 2.08
N PHE A 294 -13.36 18.37 2.33
CA PHE A 294 -12.67 19.31 3.25
C PHE A 294 -12.36 20.68 2.65
N SER A 295 -12.68 20.91 1.37
CA SER A 295 -12.70 22.26 0.81
C SER A 295 -13.91 23.07 1.28
N LYS A 296 -15.02 22.38 1.60
CA LYS A 296 -16.31 23.00 2.00
C LYS A 296 -16.64 22.80 3.48
N HIS A 297 -15.99 21.84 4.14
CA HIS A 297 -16.29 21.45 5.52
C HIS A 297 -15.07 21.59 6.47
N PRO A 298 -15.30 21.77 7.79
CA PRO A 298 -14.22 21.98 8.76
C PRO A 298 -13.30 20.76 8.89
N LYS A 299 -11.99 20.98 8.87
CA LYS A 299 -11.01 19.89 8.99
C LYS A 299 -11.02 19.30 10.41
N VAL A 300 -10.87 17.98 10.49
CA VAL A 300 -10.92 17.24 11.76
C VAL A 300 -9.65 17.40 12.62
N TYR A 301 -8.48 17.69 12.04
CA TYR A 301 -7.21 17.86 12.77
C TYR A 301 -6.92 16.82 13.87
N TRP A 302 -7.35 15.56 13.67
CA TRP A 302 -7.23 14.44 14.63
C TRP A 302 -8.06 14.56 15.92
N SER A 303 -9.10 15.39 15.96
CA SER A 303 -10.09 15.40 17.07
C SER A 303 -10.85 14.07 17.21
N ASN A 304 -10.76 13.19 16.21
CA ASN A 304 -11.30 11.83 16.25
C ASN A 304 -10.34 10.78 16.85
N SER A 305 -9.11 11.14 17.24
CA SER A 305 -8.07 10.20 17.68
C SER A 305 -7.24 10.78 18.83
N VAL A 306 -5.92 10.97 18.64
CA VAL A 306 -4.97 11.37 19.68
C VAL A 306 -5.31 12.72 20.29
N LEU A 307 -5.85 13.65 19.50
CA LEU A 307 -6.17 15.00 19.95
C LEU A 307 -7.63 15.17 20.39
N LYS A 308 -8.38 14.07 20.59
CA LYS A 308 -9.80 14.12 20.99
C LYS A 308 -10.05 14.87 22.30
N TYR A 309 -9.07 14.89 23.21
CA TYR A 309 -9.17 15.62 24.48
C TYR A 309 -8.86 17.12 24.35
N PHE A 310 -8.21 17.54 23.26
CA PHE A 310 -7.78 18.92 23.04
C PHE A 310 -8.62 19.65 22.01
N LEU A 311 -9.30 18.93 21.12
CA LEU A 311 -10.05 19.47 20.01
C LEU A 311 -11.45 18.88 19.98
N GLU A 312 -12.44 19.73 19.79
CA GLU A 312 -13.81 19.29 19.57
C GLU A 312 -13.98 18.67 18.18
N TYR A 313 -14.75 17.58 18.12
CA TYR A 313 -15.03 16.90 16.87
C TYR A 313 -16.22 17.57 16.18
N SER A 314 -15.97 18.18 15.01
CA SER A 314 -16.93 19.05 14.32
C SER A 314 -18.10 18.32 13.61
N TYR A 315 -18.24 17.00 13.78
CA TYR A 315 -19.23 16.20 13.05
C TYR A 315 -20.01 15.26 13.97
N ASN A 316 -21.25 14.95 13.60
CA ASN A 316 -22.12 14.09 14.42
C ASN A 316 -21.88 12.59 14.24
N ILE A 317 -21.22 12.20 13.15
CA ILE A 317 -20.90 10.80 12.82
C ILE A 317 -19.41 10.63 12.57
N SER A 318 -18.92 9.38 12.70
CA SER A 318 -17.53 9.06 12.41
C SER A 318 -17.17 9.36 10.95
N LEU A 319 -15.94 9.86 10.74
CA LEU A 319 -15.41 10.21 9.42
C LEU A 319 -15.48 9.07 8.39
N THR A 320 -15.39 7.82 8.86
CA THR A 320 -15.53 6.60 8.04
C THR A 320 -16.94 6.36 7.49
N CYS A 321 -17.93 7.15 7.88
CA CYS A 321 -19.29 7.07 7.32
C CYS A 321 -19.55 8.15 6.25
N PHE A 322 -18.69 9.17 6.15
CA PHE A 322 -18.81 10.23 5.14
C PHE A 322 -18.10 9.88 3.83
N ILE A 323 -17.16 8.94 3.88
CA ILE A 323 -16.28 8.50 2.80
C ILE A 323 -16.42 6.99 2.67
#